data_AF-A0A941PE86-F1
#
_entry.id   AF-A0A941PE86-F1
#
_cell.length_a   1.000
_cell.length_b   1.000
_cell.length_c   1.000
_cell.angle_alpha   90.00
_cell.angle_beta   90.00
_cell.angle_gamma   90.00
#
_symmetry.space_group_name_H-M   'P 1'
#
loop_
_entity.id
_entity.type
_entity.pdbx_description
1 polymer ?
#
loop_
_entity_poly.entity_id
_entity_poly.type
_entity_poly.pdbx_seq_one_letter_code
_entity_poly.pdbx_strand_id
1 'polypeptide(L)'
;MPMTRGAKTTYGERAMAMILNGLGFMDDRLYLFPKFLANKPVARILGKELHAEDFNDDALGRFLDAVHGYGENKLFSEIAFPIALKYKLLSKSAHFDTTTLTVYGEYEEEVFWSSKIRHIFKEVFI
;
A
#
# COMPACT_ATOMS: atom_id res chain seq x y z
N MET A 1 7.98 -8.22 -13.53
CA MET A 1 6.82 -8.47 -14.42
C MET A 1 6.94 -7.56 -15.63
N PRO A 2 6.59 -8.01 -16.85
CA PRO A 2 6.92 -7.28 -18.06
C PRO A 2 6.06 -6.01 -18.21
N MET A 3 6.69 -4.98 -18.77
CA MET A 3 6.06 -3.72 -19.10
C MET A 3 5.05 -3.95 -20.24
N THR A 4 3.75 -3.78 -19.99
CA THR A 4 2.71 -3.90 -21.03
C THR A 4 3.02 -2.97 -22.20
N ARG A 5 2.83 -3.45 -23.44
CA ARG A 5 3.10 -2.73 -24.70
C ARG A 5 2.64 -1.26 -24.60
N GLY A 6 3.60 -0.34 -24.75
CA GLY A 6 3.39 1.12 -24.79
C GLY A 6 3.59 1.87 -23.47
N ALA A 7 3.65 1.20 -22.32
CA ALA A 7 3.95 1.90 -21.06
C ALA A 7 5.47 2.03 -20.87
N LYS A 8 5.95 3.17 -20.35
CA LYS A 8 7.36 3.36 -19.95
C LYS A 8 7.61 3.13 -18.46
N THR A 9 6.54 3.02 -17.68
CA THR A 9 6.59 2.86 -16.23
C THR A 9 6.37 1.40 -15.83
N THR A 10 7.11 0.96 -14.82
CA THR A 10 6.91 -0.32 -14.13
C THR A 10 5.74 -0.25 -13.15
N TYR A 11 5.23 -1.41 -12.70
CA TYR A 11 4.18 -1.43 -11.67
C TYR A 11 4.64 -0.85 -10.33
N GLY A 12 5.93 -0.98 -9.97
CA GLY A 12 6.46 -0.37 -8.75
C GLY A 12 6.47 1.16 -8.80
N GLU A 13 6.86 1.73 -9.94
CA GLU A 13 6.82 3.19 -10.15
C GLU A 13 5.39 3.72 -10.14
N ARG A 14 4.45 2.99 -10.76
CA ARG A 14 3.01 3.33 -10.72
C ARG A 14 2.46 3.27 -9.30
N ALA A 15 2.79 2.23 -8.53
CA ALA A 15 2.41 2.11 -7.13
C ALA A 15 2.95 3.29 -6.30
N MET A 16 4.23 3.64 -6.47
CA MET A 16 4.85 4.76 -5.77
C MET A 16 4.19 6.09 -6.13
N ALA A 17 3.89 6.30 -7.42
CA ALA A 17 3.16 7.48 -7.86
C ALA A 17 1.78 7.59 -7.21
N MET A 18 1.03 6.49 -7.14
CA MET A 18 -0.31 6.48 -6.56
C MET A 18 -0.28 6.71 -5.04
N ILE A 19 0.73 6.18 -4.34
CA ILE A 19 0.95 6.49 -2.92
C ILE A 19 1.23 7.99 -2.73
N LEU A 20 2.03 8.60 -3.60
CA LEU A 20 2.28 10.06 -3.56
C LEU A 20 1.01 10.87 -3.81
N ASN A 21 0.10 10.38 -4.66
CA ASN A 21 -1.20 10.98 -4.87
C ASN A 21 -2.09 10.88 -3.63
N GLY A 22 -2.18 9.71 -2.99
CA GLY A 22 -2.89 9.53 -1.73
C GLY A 22 -2.35 10.38 -0.57
N LEU A 23 -1.02 10.52 -0.46
CA LEU A 23 -0.39 11.41 0.52
C LEU A 23 -0.67 12.90 0.27
N GLY A 24 -0.98 13.26 -0.97
CA GLY A 24 -1.37 14.62 -1.35
C GLY A 24 -2.79 14.99 -0.96
N PHE A 25 -3.58 14.07 -0.38
CA PHE A 25 -5.01 14.21 -0.09
C PHE A 25 -5.85 14.63 -1.31
N MET A 26 -5.41 14.24 -2.51
CA MET A 26 -6.10 14.54 -3.75
C MET A 26 -6.81 13.28 -4.24
N ASP A 27 -8.13 13.32 -4.31
CA ASP A 27 -8.96 12.27 -4.91
C ASP A 27 -9.11 12.51 -6.42
N ASP A 28 -7.95 12.67 -7.08
CA ASP A 28 -7.91 13.01 -8.50
C ASP A 28 -8.20 11.78 -9.36
N ARG A 29 -9.11 11.94 -10.32
CA ARG A 29 -9.40 10.90 -11.32
C ARG A 29 -8.13 10.53 -12.09
N LEU A 30 -8.01 9.28 -12.53
CA LEU A 30 -6.80 8.76 -13.21
C LEU A 30 -6.31 9.62 -14.38
N TYR A 31 -7.21 10.22 -15.16
CA TYR A 31 -6.84 11.10 -16.29
C TYR A 31 -6.26 12.46 -15.86
N LEU A 32 -6.45 12.88 -14.61
CA LEU A 32 -5.86 14.10 -14.04
C LEU A 32 -4.49 13.83 -13.41
N PHE A 33 -4.10 12.57 -13.28
CA PHE A 33 -2.89 12.16 -12.61
C PHE A 33 -1.60 12.72 -13.23
N PRO A 34 -1.45 12.79 -14.58
CA PRO A 34 -0.33 13.50 -15.19
C PRO A 34 -0.27 14.98 -14.79
N LYS A 35 -1.42 15.66 -14.65
CA LYS A 35 -1.46 17.07 -14.24
C LYS A 35 -1.05 17.25 -12.79
N PHE A 36 -1.46 16.33 -11.91
CA PHE A 36 -1.03 16.28 -10.52
C PHE A 36 0.50 16.13 -10.40
N LEU A 37 1.09 15.27 -11.23
CA LEU A 37 2.53 15.03 -11.26
C LEU A 37 3.32 16.15 -11.94
N ALA A 38 2.72 16.91 -12.86
CA ALA A 38 3.41 17.97 -13.61
C ALA A 38 4.05 19.05 -12.71
N ASN A 39 3.42 19.34 -11.57
CA ASN A 39 3.93 20.31 -10.58
C ASN A 39 4.84 19.67 -9.51
N LYS A 40 5.22 18.39 -9.68
CA LYS A 40 6.08 17.66 -8.75
C LYS A 40 7.40 17.27 -9.42
N PRO A 41 8.50 17.10 -8.65
CA PRO A 41 9.76 16.67 -9.22
C PRO A 41 9.76 15.15 -9.50
N VAL A 42 8.97 14.72 -10.50
CA VAL A 42 8.79 13.31 -10.91
C VAL A 42 10.13 12.61 -11.12
N ALA A 43 11.03 13.24 -11.88
CA ALA A 43 12.34 12.68 -12.19
C ALA A 43 13.22 12.43 -10.95
N ARG A 44 13.02 13.21 -9.88
CA ARG A 44 13.76 13.06 -8.62
C ARG A 44 13.16 11.98 -7.72
N ILE A 45 11.84 11.83 -7.74
CA ILE A 45 11.11 10.95 -6.83
C ILE A 45 10.96 9.54 -7.41
N LEU A 46 10.60 9.44 -8.69
CA LEU A 46 10.22 8.18 -9.34
C LEU A 46 11.32 7.62 -10.25
N GLY A 47 12.25 8.45 -10.73
CA GLY A 47 13.38 8.02 -11.56
C GLY A 47 13.72 9.02 -12.65
N LYS A 48 15.02 9.16 -12.96
CA LYS A 48 15.56 10.27 -13.77
C LYS A 48 14.99 10.38 -15.20
N GLU A 49 14.45 9.30 -15.75
CA GLU A 49 13.95 9.23 -17.13
C GLU A 49 12.41 9.25 -17.24
N LEU A 50 11.71 9.44 -16.11
CA LEU A 50 10.25 9.41 -16.07
C LEU A 50 9.65 10.81 -16.09
N HIS A 51 8.64 10.98 -16.94
CA HIS A 51 7.84 12.20 -17.04
C HIS A 51 6.43 11.97 -16.49
N ALA A 52 5.76 13.06 -16.11
CA ALA A 52 4.39 13.01 -15.62
C ALA A 52 3.42 12.34 -16.62
N GLU A 53 3.68 12.54 -17.92
CA GLU A 53 2.92 11.98 -19.04
C GLU A 53 3.02 10.44 -19.14
N ASP A 54 4.09 9.84 -18.58
CA ASP A 54 4.27 8.39 -18.58
C ASP A 54 3.34 7.68 -17.55
N PHE A 55 2.63 8.45 -16.73
CA PHE A 55 1.63 8.01 -15.75
C PHE A 55 0.20 8.36 -16.20
N ASN A 56 -0.15 7.95 -17.42
CA ASN A 56 -1.52 8.09 -17.92
C ASN A 56 -2.50 7.09 -17.29
N ASP A 57 -3.79 7.33 -17.52
CA ASP A 57 -4.90 6.53 -17.01
C ASP A 57 -4.86 5.08 -17.50
N ASP A 58 -4.47 4.82 -18.75
CA ASP A 58 -4.27 3.45 -19.25
C ASP A 58 -3.20 2.69 -18.47
N ALA A 59 -2.07 3.34 -18.18
CA ALA A 59 -0.97 2.73 -17.44
C ALA A 59 -1.37 2.46 -15.99
N LEU A 60 -2.01 3.42 -15.34
CA LEU A 60 -2.48 3.29 -13.95
C LEU A 60 -3.64 2.28 -13.84
N GLY A 61 -4.57 2.29 -14.79
CA GLY A 61 -5.67 1.33 -14.88
C GLY A 61 -5.16 -0.11 -14.99
N ARG A 62 -4.22 -0.37 -15.92
CA ARG A 62 -3.57 -1.70 -16.03
C ARG A 62 -2.81 -2.14 -14.78
N PHE A 63 -2.35 -1.18 -13.96
CA PHE A 63 -1.74 -1.49 -12.67
C PHE A 63 -2.82 -1.90 -11.66
N LEU A 64 -3.92 -1.15 -11.57
CA LEU A 64 -5.05 -1.50 -10.72
C LEU A 64 -5.68 -2.84 -11.11
N ASP A 65 -5.84 -3.12 -12.40
CA ASP A 65 -6.31 -4.42 -12.90
C ASP A 65 -5.39 -5.57 -12.46
N ALA A 66 -4.08 -5.35 -12.49
CA ALA A 66 -3.09 -6.33 -12.04
C ALA A 66 -3.13 -6.55 -10.53
N VAL A 67 -3.33 -5.48 -9.75
CA VAL A 67 -3.53 -5.56 -8.29
C VAL A 67 -4.81 -6.32 -7.97
N HIS A 68 -5.91 -5.99 -8.65
CA HIS A 68 -7.20 -6.65 -8.48
C HIS A 68 -7.11 -8.14 -8.84
N GLY A 69 -6.48 -8.47 -9.97
CA GLY A 69 -6.26 -9.86 -10.38
C GLY A 69 -5.35 -10.66 -9.45
N TYR A 70 -4.46 -9.99 -8.71
CA TYR A 70 -3.63 -10.62 -7.66
C TYR A 70 -4.38 -10.81 -6.34
N GLY A 71 -5.36 -9.95 -6.07
CA GLY A 71 -6.11 -9.85 -4.82
C GLY A 71 -5.55 -8.75 -3.92
N GLU A 72 -6.34 -7.70 -3.72
CA GLU A 72 -5.98 -6.51 -2.94
C GLU A 72 -5.58 -6.86 -1.50
N ASN A 73 -6.40 -7.66 -0.83
CA ASN A 73 -6.14 -8.07 0.55
C ASN A 73 -4.88 -8.92 0.66
N LYS A 74 -4.67 -9.85 -0.29
CA LYS A 74 -3.48 -10.69 -0.32
C LYS A 74 -2.22 -9.84 -0.49
N LEU A 75 -2.24 -8.90 -1.43
CA LEU A 75 -1.15 -7.96 -1.64
C LEU A 75 -0.87 -7.15 -0.38
N PHE A 76 -1.92 -6.61 0.25
CA PHE A 76 -1.81 -5.83 1.47
C PHE A 76 -1.20 -6.65 2.62
N SER A 77 -1.73 -7.84 2.90
CA SER A 77 -1.22 -8.69 3.99
C SER A 77 0.24 -9.11 3.76
N GLU A 78 0.64 -9.40 2.53
CA GLU A 78 2.02 -9.76 2.19
C GLU A 78 3.01 -8.61 2.42
N ILE A 79 2.58 -7.36 2.24
CA ILE A 79 3.40 -6.16 2.50
C ILE A 79 3.35 -5.78 3.98
N ALA A 80 2.16 -5.73 4.57
CA ALA A 80 1.95 -5.27 5.93
C ALA A 80 2.57 -6.21 6.97
N PHE A 81 2.50 -7.53 6.76
CA PHE A 81 2.94 -8.50 7.76
C PHE A 81 4.47 -8.43 8.04
N PRO A 82 5.36 -8.43 7.02
CA PRO A 82 6.80 -8.21 7.25
C PRO A 82 7.11 -6.87 7.91
N ILE A 83 6.39 -5.81 7.55
CA ILE A 83 6.58 -4.47 8.15
C ILE A 83 6.18 -4.53 9.64
N ALA A 84 5.02 -5.09 9.95
CA ALA A 84 4.52 -5.20 11.32
C ALA A 84 5.46 -6.03 12.20
N LEU A 85 6.05 -7.11 11.66
CA LEU A 85 7.09 -7.87 12.36
C LEU A 85 8.37 -7.05 12.58
N LYS A 86 8.87 -6.38 11.54
CA LYS A 86 10.11 -5.59 11.60
C LYS A 86 10.03 -4.48 12.64
N TYR A 87 8.90 -3.78 12.70
CA TYR A 87 8.67 -2.67 13.60
C TYR A 87 8.01 -3.08 14.92
N LYS A 88 7.85 -4.40 15.17
CA LYS A 88 7.19 -4.94 16.38
C LYS A 88 5.83 -4.32 16.67
N LEU A 89 5.07 -3.99 15.61
CA LEU A 89 3.73 -3.40 15.72
C LEU A 89 2.67 -4.44 16.09
N LEU A 90 3.02 -5.70 16.04
CA LEU A 90 2.19 -6.81 16.47
C LEU A 90 2.23 -6.88 18.00
N SER A 91 1.32 -6.15 18.65
CA SER A 91 1.07 -6.27 20.09
C SER A 91 0.47 -7.63 20.42
N LYS A 92 0.64 -8.04 21.68
CA LYS A 92 0.05 -9.26 22.27
C LYS A 92 -1.48 -9.22 22.30
N SER A 93 -2.08 -8.04 22.14
CA SER A 93 -3.51 -7.83 21.96
C SER A 93 -3.77 -6.93 20.75
N ALA A 94 -4.61 -7.38 19.82
CA ALA A 94 -5.15 -6.57 18.74
C ALA A 94 -6.60 -6.25 19.09
N HIS A 95 -6.82 -5.11 19.76
CA HIS A 95 -8.18 -4.62 19.97
C HIS A 95 -8.61 -3.92 18.67
N PHE A 96 -9.43 -4.61 17.87
CA PHE A 96 -9.93 -4.11 16.59
C PHE A 96 -11.15 -3.20 16.75
N ASP A 97 -11.70 -3.09 17.97
CA ASP A 97 -12.70 -2.10 18.33
C ASP A 97 -12.00 -0.82 18.79
N THR A 98 -12.28 0.30 18.10
CA THR A 98 -11.91 1.64 18.55
C THR A 98 -12.88 2.08 19.64
N THR A 99 -12.75 1.50 20.83
CA THR A 99 -13.29 2.09 22.06
C THR A 99 -12.12 2.32 22.99
N THR A 100 -11.56 3.53 22.94
CA THR A 100 -10.53 3.93 23.92
C THR A 100 -11.19 4.06 25.28
N LEU A 101 -11.13 3.00 26.07
CA LEU A 101 -11.48 3.01 27.49
C LEU A 101 -10.21 2.70 28.27
N THR A 102 -9.55 3.75 28.74
CA THR A 102 -8.30 3.63 29.50
C THR A 102 -8.62 3.14 30.91
N VAL A 103 -8.20 1.94 31.24
CA VAL A 103 -8.26 1.37 32.59
C VAL A 103 -6.83 1.11 33.07
N TYR A 104 -6.50 1.51 34.29
CA TYR A 104 -5.21 1.25 34.91
C TYR A 104 -5.29 -0.04 35.74
N GLY A 105 -4.49 -1.06 35.38
CA GLY A 105 -4.39 -2.34 36.09
C GLY A 105 -3.20 -3.15 35.60
N GLU A 106 -2.66 -4.03 36.43
CA GLU A 106 -1.60 -4.98 36.05
C GLU A 106 -2.23 -6.15 35.27
N TYR A 107 -1.95 -6.25 33.97
CA TYR A 107 -2.40 -7.36 33.12
C TYR A 107 -1.25 -8.34 32.86
N GLU A 108 -1.50 -9.63 33.03
CA GLU A 108 -0.56 -10.68 32.62
C GLU A 108 -0.50 -10.76 31.08
N GLU A 109 0.72 -10.70 30.54
CA GLU A 109 0.95 -10.67 29.09
C GLU A 109 0.99 -12.08 28.48
N GLU A 110 -0.09 -12.50 27.83
CA GLU A 110 -0.13 -13.75 27.07
C GLU A 110 0.70 -13.64 25.76
N VAL A 111 1.65 -14.56 25.55
CA VAL A 111 2.60 -14.47 24.43
C VAL A 111 2.07 -15.25 23.21
N PHE A 112 1.64 -14.53 22.18
CA PHE A 112 1.21 -15.13 20.90
C PHE A 112 2.38 -15.32 19.93
N TRP A 113 2.59 -16.56 19.47
CA TRP A 113 3.67 -16.94 18.56
C TRP A 113 3.42 -16.52 17.10
N SER A 114 4.50 -16.27 16.36
CA SER A 114 4.53 -15.75 14.98
C SER A 114 3.68 -16.54 13.97
N SER A 115 3.54 -17.87 14.15
CA SER A 115 2.71 -18.72 13.28
C SER A 115 1.21 -18.45 13.42
N LYS A 116 0.76 -18.10 14.64
CA LYS A 116 -0.66 -17.82 14.95
C LYS A 116 -1.08 -16.45 14.45
N ILE A 117 -0.15 -15.47 14.47
CA ILE A 117 -0.40 -14.12 13.95
C ILE A 117 -0.61 -14.13 12.43
N ARG A 118 0.12 -14.98 11.68
CA ARG A 118 -0.13 -15.15 10.23
C ARG A 118 -1.52 -15.69 9.93
N HIS A 119 -2.07 -16.52 10.81
CA HIS A 119 -3.41 -17.08 10.64
C HIS A 119 -4.47 -16.01 10.86
N ILE A 120 -4.35 -15.24 11.95
CA ILE A 120 -5.25 -14.12 12.28
C ILE A 120 -5.23 -13.06 11.18
N PHE A 121 -4.06 -12.67 10.67
CA PHE A 121 -3.98 -11.70 9.57
C PHE A 121 -4.58 -12.21 8.25
N LYS A 122 -4.68 -13.53 8.06
CA LYS A 122 -5.37 -14.11 6.90
C LYS A 122 -6.88 -14.19 7.13
N GLU A 123 -7.33 -14.51 8.34
CA GLU A 123 -8.77 -14.57 8.66
C GLU A 123 -9.43 -13.19 8.71
N VAL A 124 -8.70 -12.14 9.09
CA VAL A 124 -9.25 -10.77 9.21
C VAL A 124 -9.35 -10.06 7.85
N PHE A 125 -8.52 -10.45 6.88
CA PHE A 125 -8.42 -9.78 5.57
C PHE A 125 -8.87 -10.69 4.41
N ILE A 126 -9.50 -11.84 4.63
CA ILE A 126 -10.06 -12.68 3.54
C ILE A 126 -11.57 -12.75 3.69
#